data_AF-A0A6B0X7B2-F1
#
_entry.id   AF-A0A6B0X7B2-F1
#
_cell.length_a   1.000
_cell.length_b   1.000
_cell.length_c   1.000
_cell.angle_alpha   90.00
_cell.angle_beta   90.00
_cell.angle_gamma   90.00
#
_symmetry.space_group_name_H-M   'P 1'
#
loop_
_entity.id
_entity.type
_entity.pdbx_description
1 polymer ?
#
loop_
_entity_poly.entity_id
_entity_poly.type
_entity_poly.pdbx_seq_one_letter_code
_entity_poly.pdbx_strand_id
1 'polypeptide(L)'
;MDREVMTNEENYCFDVAGYLHVPGTLTRPEVERLNREIDAMGATEGMLGWPGKAREPFRDLLVHPALVWYLNQLVGQGFILDRAPEVWCEETCDTSAPLVGGNEPRDPAIAYYFQNGRRFSEGVRVLWALEDVEE
;
A
#
# COMPACT_ATOMS: atom_id res chain seq x y z
N MET A 1 -9.93 -8.15 -12.40
CA MET A 1 -8.74 -9.02 -12.36
C MET A 1 -9.24 -10.41 -12.73
N ASP A 2 -8.78 -10.96 -13.85
CA ASP A 2 -9.37 -12.16 -14.45
C ASP A 2 -8.66 -13.44 -14.00
N ARG A 3 -8.07 -13.42 -12.81
CA ARG A 3 -7.27 -14.50 -12.23
C ARG A 3 -7.59 -14.72 -10.76
N GLU A 4 -7.57 -15.98 -10.35
CA GLU A 4 -7.91 -16.38 -8.98
C GLU A 4 -6.74 -16.26 -8.01
N VAL A 5 -5.50 -16.38 -8.51
CA VAL A 5 -4.28 -16.38 -7.70
C VAL A 5 -3.16 -15.54 -8.32
N MET A 6 -2.19 -15.13 -7.51
CA MET A 6 -0.94 -14.52 -7.97
C MET A 6 -0.17 -15.48 -8.88
N THR A 7 0.48 -14.93 -9.89
CA THR A 7 1.35 -15.70 -10.80
C THR A 7 2.60 -16.21 -10.08
N ASN A 8 3.26 -17.21 -10.65
CA ASN A 8 4.51 -17.73 -10.09
C ASN A 8 5.59 -16.63 -10.03
N GLU A 9 5.62 -15.75 -11.03
CA GLU A 9 6.53 -14.63 -11.13
C GLU A 9 6.27 -13.60 -10.03
N GLU A 10 5.01 -13.22 -9.79
CA GLU A 10 4.69 -12.28 -8.70
C GLU A 10 4.98 -12.87 -7.32
N ASN A 11 4.72 -14.16 -7.13
CA ASN A 11 5.07 -14.85 -5.88
C ASN A 11 6.59 -14.86 -5.70
N TYR A 12 7.35 -15.29 -6.70
CA TYR A 12 8.81 -15.33 -6.65
C TYR A 12 9.41 -13.95 -6.39
N CYS A 13 8.96 -12.92 -7.11
CA CYS A 13 9.44 -11.55 -6.93
C CYS A 13 9.16 -11.03 -5.52
N PHE A 14 7.95 -11.25 -5.00
CA PHE A 14 7.62 -10.82 -3.64
C PHE A 14 8.47 -11.56 -2.60
N ASP A 15 8.67 -12.87 -2.76
CA ASP A 15 9.41 -13.69 -1.81
C ASP A 15 10.91 -13.34 -1.77
N VAL A 16 11.48 -12.93 -2.90
CA VAL A 16 12.90 -12.58 -3.02
C VAL A 16 13.17 -11.11 -2.73
N ALA A 17 12.37 -10.20 -3.30
CA ALA A 17 12.59 -8.77 -3.21
C ALA A 17 11.91 -8.11 -2.01
N GLY A 18 10.89 -8.77 -1.42
CA GLY A 18 10.10 -8.23 -0.32
C GLY A 18 9.06 -7.18 -0.72
N TYR A 19 8.90 -6.91 -2.02
CA TYR A 19 7.90 -5.98 -2.56
C TYR A 19 7.35 -6.45 -3.90
N LEU A 20 6.23 -5.85 -4.30
CA LEU A 20 5.62 -6.04 -5.60
C LEU A 20 5.22 -4.68 -6.18
N HIS A 21 5.61 -4.43 -7.44
CA HIS A 21 5.13 -3.29 -8.20
C HIS A 21 3.94 -3.72 -9.07
N VAL A 22 2.80 -3.04 -8.92
CA VAL A 22 1.56 -3.33 -9.64
C VAL A 22 1.13 -2.10 -10.45
N PRO A 23 1.55 -1.98 -11.73
CA PRO A 23 1.26 -0.80 -12.54
C PRO A 23 -0.20 -0.77 -13.00
N GLY A 24 -0.69 0.44 -13.30
CA GLY A 24 -1.99 0.65 -13.94
C GLY A 24 -3.20 0.31 -13.07
N THR A 25 -3.04 0.34 -11.75
CA THR A 25 -4.15 0.10 -10.80
C THR A 25 -5.06 1.31 -10.64
N LEU A 26 -4.52 2.52 -10.81
CA LEU A 26 -5.28 3.77 -10.85
C LEU A 26 -5.21 4.37 -12.25
N THR A 27 -6.33 4.93 -12.69
CA THR A 27 -6.42 5.72 -13.91
C THR A 27 -5.96 7.16 -13.66
N ARG A 28 -5.50 7.85 -14.71
CA ARG A 28 -5.10 9.26 -14.62
C ARG A 28 -6.17 10.17 -14.00
N PRO A 29 -7.47 10.06 -14.34
CA PRO A 29 -8.53 10.85 -13.68
C PRO A 29 -8.70 10.55 -12.19
N GLU A 30 -8.47 9.31 -11.75
CA GLU A 30 -8.51 8.96 -10.32
C GLU A 30 -7.34 9.58 -9.56
N VAL A 31 -6.14 9.55 -10.15
CA VAL A 31 -4.95 10.22 -9.60
C VAL A 31 -5.16 11.74 -9.53
N GLU A 32 -5.65 12.37 -10.61
CA GLU A 32 -5.96 13.81 -10.64
C GLU A 32 -7.02 14.20 -9.59
N ARG A 33 -8.00 13.32 -9.33
CA ARG A 33 -8.99 13.53 -8.27
C ARG A 33 -8.35 13.47 -6.89
N LEU A 34 -7.49 12.48 -6.63
CA LEU A 34 -6.78 12.35 -5.36
C LEU A 34 -5.91 13.57 -5.07
N ASN A 35 -5.08 13.98 -6.04
CA ASN A 35 -4.19 15.13 -5.89
C ASN A 35 -4.97 16.43 -5.65
N ARG A 36 -6.09 16.64 -6.35
CA ARG A 36 -6.95 17.81 -6.13
C ARG A 36 -7.46 17.92 -4.70
N GLU A 37 -7.88 16.80 -4.09
CA GLU A 37 -8.38 16.81 -2.71
C GLU A 37 -7.23 17.05 -1.71
N ILE A 38 -6.03 16.51 -1.98
CA ILE A 38 -4.82 16.79 -1.20
C ILE A 38 -4.50 18.29 -1.24
N ASP A 39 -4.41 18.86 -2.44
CA ASP A 39 -4.08 20.28 -2.65
C ASP A 39 -5.13 21.20 -2.03
N ALA A 40 -6.42 20.85 -2.16
CA ALA A 40 -7.51 21.65 -1.61
C ALA A 40 -7.54 21.65 -0.07
N MET A 41 -7.13 20.54 0.56
CA MET A 41 -7.05 20.45 2.02
C MET A 41 -5.76 21.10 2.56
N GLY A 42 -4.65 20.97 1.83
CA GLY A 42 -3.33 21.42 2.29
C GLY A 42 -2.81 20.64 3.49
N ALA A 43 -3.22 19.37 3.64
CA ALA A 43 -2.81 18.50 4.74
C ALA A 43 -2.28 17.17 4.19
N THR A 44 -1.24 16.63 4.82
CA THR A 44 -0.59 15.36 4.45
C THR A 44 -1.12 14.16 5.23
N GLU A 45 -1.97 14.38 6.24
CA GLU A 45 -2.50 13.34 7.12
C GLU A 45 -4.01 13.51 7.37
N GLY A 46 -4.62 12.46 7.93
CA GLY A 46 -6.01 12.51 8.39
C GLY A 46 -7.05 12.44 7.28
N MET A 47 -6.69 12.00 6.07
CA MET A 47 -7.55 12.05 4.88
C MET A 47 -8.88 11.31 5.06
N LEU A 48 -8.89 10.25 5.89
CA LEU A 48 -10.09 9.48 6.19
C LEU A 48 -11.14 10.27 7.01
N GLY A 49 -10.70 11.32 7.71
CA GLY A 49 -11.52 12.16 8.58
C GLY A 49 -11.89 13.52 7.96
N TRP A 50 -11.39 13.85 6.77
CA TRP A 50 -11.65 15.13 6.12
C TRP A 50 -13.14 15.41 5.91
N PRO A 51 -13.57 16.68 5.97
CA PRO A 51 -14.97 17.04 5.90
C PRO A 51 -15.58 16.76 4.51
N GLY A 52 -16.89 16.48 4.50
CA GLY A 52 -17.65 16.32 3.27
C GLY A 52 -17.20 15.12 2.42
N LYS A 53 -17.03 15.37 1.12
CA LYS A 53 -16.69 14.35 0.12
C LYS A 53 -15.18 14.18 -0.10
N ALA A 54 -14.36 15.05 0.50
CA ALA A 54 -12.90 15.03 0.33
C ALA A 54 -12.27 13.72 0.83
N ARG A 55 -12.89 13.06 1.83
CA ARG A 55 -12.44 11.76 2.35
C ARG A 55 -12.81 10.55 1.48
N GLU A 56 -13.79 10.68 0.59
CA GLU A 56 -14.32 9.56 -0.19
C GLU A 56 -13.25 8.88 -1.06
N PRO A 57 -12.45 9.60 -1.89
CA PRO A 57 -11.42 8.96 -2.71
C PRO A 57 -10.43 8.12 -1.90
N PHE A 58 -10.02 8.58 -0.71
CA PHE A 58 -9.08 7.84 0.14
C PHE A 58 -9.71 6.60 0.79
N ARG A 59 -11.01 6.65 1.08
CA ARG A 59 -11.77 5.47 1.54
C ARG A 59 -11.93 4.45 0.40
N ASP A 60 -12.13 4.92 -0.83
CA ASP A 60 -12.20 4.06 -2.01
C ASP A 60 -10.87 3.30 -2.22
N LEU A 61 -9.72 3.95 -1.97
CA LEU A 61 -8.41 3.30 -2.01
C LEU A 61 -8.28 2.14 -1.02
N LEU A 62 -8.83 2.26 0.20
CA LEU A 62 -8.77 1.20 1.23
C LEU A 62 -9.49 -0.09 0.82
N VAL A 63 -10.49 0.04 -0.06
CA VAL A 63 -11.30 -1.08 -0.55
C VAL A 63 -11.08 -1.33 -2.04
N HIS A 64 -10.01 -0.77 -2.62
CA HIS A 64 -9.74 -0.88 -4.04
C HIS A 64 -9.65 -2.36 -4.46
N PRO A 65 -10.37 -2.82 -5.50
CA PRO A 65 -10.46 -4.25 -5.83
C PRO A 65 -9.09 -4.90 -6.04
N ALA A 66 -8.14 -4.17 -6.63
CA ALA A 66 -6.78 -4.69 -6.79
C ALA A 66 -6.08 -4.90 -5.45
N LEU A 67 -6.17 -3.93 -4.55
CA LEU A 67 -5.59 -4.00 -3.23
C LEU A 67 -6.17 -5.18 -2.43
N VAL A 68 -7.50 -5.26 -2.34
CA VAL A 68 -8.20 -6.31 -1.61
C VAL A 68 -7.81 -7.70 -2.13
N TRP A 69 -7.69 -7.83 -3.46
CA TRP A 69 -7.29 -9.09 -4.08
C TRP A 69 -5.86 -9.49 -3.66
N TYR A 70 -4.87 -8.59 -3.74
CA TYR A 70 -3.50 -8.91 -3.34
C TYR A 70 -3.38 -9.18 -1.83
N LEU A 71 -4.04 -8.40 -0.98
CA LEU A 71 -4.01 -8.60 0.47
C LEU A 71 -4.59 -9.95 0.88
N ASN A 72 -5.68 -10.40 0.24
CA ASN A 72 -6.23 -11.73 0.51
C ASN A 72 -5.23 -12.87 0.19
N GLN A 73 -4.28 -12.66 -0.72
CA GLN A 73 -3.26 -13.65 -1.08
C GLN A 73 -1.97 -13.52 -0.25
N LEU A 74 -1.69 -12.33 0.28
CA LEU A 74 -0.47 -12.01 1.04
C LEU A 74 -0.68 -12.18 2.54
N VAL A 75 -1.73 -11.53 3.06
CA VAL A 75 -2.07 -11.43 4.49
C VAL A 75 -3.23 -12.37 4.85
N GLY A 76 -4.06 -12.73 3.87
CA GLY A 76 -5.26 -13.52 4.10
C GLY A 76 -6.51 -12.65 4.28
N GLN A 77 -7.64 -13.30 4.51
CA GLN A 77 -8.93 -12.62 4.68
C GLN A 77 -9.02 -11.94 6.05
N GLY A 78 -9.77 -10.83 6.12
CA GLY A 78 -10.01 -10.12 7.38
C GLY A 78 -8.86 -9.20 7.82
N PHE A 79 -8.00 -8.78 6.88
CA PHE A 79 -6.97 -7.79 7.13
C PHE A 79 -7.56 -6.49 7.70
N ILE A 80 -6.79 -5.82 8.54
CA ILE A 80 -7.15 -4.55 9.17
C ILE A 80 -6.18 -3.45 8.75
N LEU A 81 -6.63 -2.20 8.85
CA LEU A 81 -5.76 -1.05 8.70
C LEU A 81 -4.99 -0.84 10.01
N ASP A 82 -3.67 -1.05 9.97
CA ASP A 82 -2.78 -0.81 11.13
C ASP A 82 -2.50 0.69 11.34
N ARG A 83 -2.28 1.43 10.25
CA ARG A 83 -1.99 2.87 10.26
C ARG A 83 -2.85 3.64 9.26
N ALA A 84 -3.29 4.83 9.65
CA ALA A 84 -3.96 5.75 8.73
C ALA A 84 -3.05 6.11 7.54
N PRO A 85 -3.63 6.36 6.35
CA PRO A 85 -2.86 6.82 5.20
C PRO A 85 -2.27 8.22 5.49
N GLU A 86 -1.10 8.44 4.90
CA GLU A 86 -0.32 9.68 4.95
C GLU A 86 0.26 9.94 3.55
N VAL A 87 0.45 11.21 3.20
CA VAL A 87 1.07 11.63 1.93
C VAL A 87 2.59 11.59 2.11
N TRP A 88 3.29 10.97 1.17
CA TRP A 88 4.74 11.00 1.09
C TRP A 88 5.17 11.91 -0.06
N CYS A 89 5.74 13.05 0.29
CA CYS A 89 6.32 14.05 -0.60
C CYS A 89 7.64 14.60 -0.02
N GLU A 90 8.32 15.49 -0.74
CA GLU A 90 9.58 16.13 -0.31
C GLU A 90 9.52 16.73 1.11
N GLU A 91 8.39 17.35 1.49
CA GLU A 91 8.21 17.96 2.81
C GLU A 91 8.15 16.93 3.94
N THR A 92 7.58 15.76 3.66
CA THR A 92 7.42 14.67 4.64
C THR A 92 8.57 13.65 4.61
N CYS A 93 9.42 13.70 3.58
CA CYS A 93 10.47 12.72 3.37
C CYS A 93 11.76 13.16 4.07
N ASP A 94 12.08 12.54 5.20
CA ASP A 94 13.38 12.69 5.84
C ASP A 94 14.38 11.68 5.28
N THR A 95 15.16 12.10 4.28
CA THR A 95 16.23 11.27 3.70
C THR A 95 17.43 11.07 4.63
N SER A 96 17.47 11.78 5.77
CA SER A 96 18.52 11.61 6.78
C SER A 96 18.17 10.56 7.83
N ALA A 97 16.89 10.15 7.89
CA ALA A 97 16.44 9.10 8.79
C ALA A 97 17.13 7.76 8.46
N PRO A 98 17.51 6.97 9.47
CA PRO A 98 18.07 5.65 9.24
C PRO A 98 17.03 4.73 8.61
N LEU A 99 17.50 3.77 7.81
CA LEU A 99 16.64 2.70 7.31
C LEU A 99 16.05 1.90 8.47
N VAL A 100 14.73 1.76 8.47
CA VAL A 100 13.96 0.98 9.45
C VAL A 100 13.28 -0.20 8.77
N GLY A 101 12.75 -1.15 9.55
CA GLY A 101 11.97 -2.27 9.02
C GLY A 101 12.79 -3.50 8.63
N GLY A 102 14.09 -3.55 8.98
CA GLY A 102 14.93 -4.74 8.82
C GLY A 102 14.56 -5.93 9.75
N ASN A 103 13.58 -5.72 10.63
CA ASN A 103 12.99 -6.74 11.49
C ASN A 103 14.03 -7.48 12.37
N GLU A 104 14.98 -6.74 12.95
CA GLU A 104 15.98 -7.26 13.90
C GLU A 104 15.90 -6.48 15.24
N PRO A 105 15.51 -7.12 16.36
CA PRO A 105 15.06 -8.50 16.46
C PRO A 105 13.70 -8.71 15.76
N ARG A 106 13.46 -9.93 15.28
CA ARG A 106 12.22 -10.29 14.56
C ARG A 106 11.00 -10.00 15.41
N ASP A 107 10.18 -9.05 14.97
CA ASP A 107 8.83 -8.81 15.43
C ASP A 107 7.87 -9.78 14.73
N PRO A 108 7.27 -10.75 15.45
CA PRO A 108 6.33 -11.69 14.88
C PRO A 108 5.09 -11.02 14.26
N ALA A 109 4.68 -9.83 14.71
CA ALA A 109 3.44 -9.18 14.31
C ALA A 109 3.49 -8.52 12.91
N ILE A 110 4.68 -8.38 12.32
CA ILE A 110 4.86 -7.85 10.95
C ILE A 110 5.71 -8.78 10.09
N ALA A 111 5.88 -10.03 10.54
CA ALA A 111 6.82 -10.93 9.92
C ALA A 111 6.26 -11.64 8.70
N TYR A 112 7.18 -11.96 7.79
CA TYR A 112 6.97 -12.83 6.65
C TYR A 112 7.30 -14.28 6.98
N TYR A 113 6.43 -15.21 6.57
CA TYR A 113 6.58 -16.65 6.73
C TYR A 113 6.35 -17.37 5.41
N PHE A 114 7.20 -18.37 5.14
CA PHE A 114 6.96 -19.36 4.09
C PHE A 114 7.16 -20.76 4.69
N GLN A 115 6.07 -21.48 4.94
CA GLN A 115 6.10 -22.80 5.57
C GLN A 115 5.09 -23.73 4.91
N ASN A 116 5.47 -25.00 4.69
CA ASN A 116 4.62 -26.02 4.07
C ASN A 116 4.02 -25.60 2.71
N GLY A 117 4.81 -24.90 1.90
CA GLY A 117 4.38 -24.39 0.58
C GLY A 117 3.36 -23.26 0.66
N ARG A 118 3.13 -22.69 1.84
CA ARG A 118 2.22 -21.58 2.05
C ARG A 118 2.97 -20.37 2.57
N ARG A 119 2.77 -19.26 1.87
CA ARG A 119 3.24 -17.93 2.24
C ARG A 119 2.24 -17.22 3.15
N PHE A 120 2.74 -16.41 4.06
CA PHE A 120 1.94 -15.54 4.91
C PHE A 120 2.73 -14.30 5.35
N SER A 121 2.16 -13.11 5.19
CA SER A 121 2.71 -11.86 5.71
C SER A 121 1.77 -11.30 6.76
N GLU A 122 2.24 -11.08 7.98
CA GLU A 122 1.43 -10.50 9.07
C GLU A 122 1.14 -9.01 8.85
N GLY A 123 2.00 -8.33 8.08
CA GLY A 123 1.81 -6.94 7.67
C GLY A 123 2.32 -6.71 6.24
N VAL A 124 1.66 -5.80 5.52
CA VAL A 124 2.12 -5.30 4.22
C VAL A 124 1.91 -3.80 4.20
N ARG A 125 2.92 -3.06 3.75
CA ARG A 125 2.79 -1.63 3.47
C ARG A 125 2.39 -1.44 2.01
N VAL A 126 1.41 -0.56 1.78
CA VAL A 126 0.88 -0.27 0.45
C VAL A 126 1.14 1.18 0.13
N LEU A 127 1.70 1.41 -1.05
CA LEU A 127 2.07 2.71 -1.57
C LEU A 127 1.28 2.94 -2.85
N TRP A 128 0.51 4.02 -2.90
CA TRP A 128 -0.17 4.47 -4.11
C TRP A 128 0.67 5.57 -4.73
N ALA A 129 1.21 5.32 -5.93
CA ALA A 129 1.89 6.36 -6.69
C ALA A 129 0.85 7.34 -7.23
N LEU A 130 0.90 8.59 -6.74
CA LEU A 130 0.02 9.68 -7.18
C LEU A 130 0.70 10.64 -8.17
N GLU A 131 1.96 10.38 -8.47
CA GLU A 131 2.76 11.05 -9.49
C GLU A 131 3.69 10.01 -10.13
N ASP A 132 4.18 10.32 -11.33
CA ASP A 132 5.18 9.50 -11.99
C ASP A 132 6.49 9.55 -11.17
N VAL A 133 7.04 8.38 -10.87
CA VAL A 133 8.30 8.26 -10.12
C VAL A 133 9.42 8.06 -11.14
N GLU A 134 10.31 9.03 -11.25
CA GLU A 134 11.55 8.90 -12.05
C GLU A 134 12.55 8.00 -11.30
N GLU A 135 13.30 7.19 -12.06
CA GLU A 135 14.37 6.31 -11.53
C GLU A 135 15.66 7.08 -11.21
#